data_AF-A0ABD7PWI5-F1
#
_entry.id   AF-A0ABD7PWI5-F1
#
_cell.length_a   1.000
_cell.length_b   1.000
_cell.length_c   1.000
_cell.angle_alpha   90.00
_cell.angle_beta   90.00
_cell.angle_gamma   90.00
#
_symmetry.space_group_name_H-M   'P 1'
#
loop_
_entity.id
_entity.type
_entity.pdbx_description
1 polymer ?
#
loop_
_entity_poly.entity_id
_entity_poly.type
_entity_poly.pdbx_seq_one_letter_code
_entity_poly.pdbx_strand_id
1 'polypeptide(L)'
;MKMPFLEFSAATLLLVAAIAEPYSVEAAELPEYDGSYCVQLNSKMLNADEKNVETNKCLQDEADAKKKLAEHWAIVSEKSFTYCRTLGQGSYRPLLRCLASNVGYRCFQDELSCNWN
;
A
#
# COMPACT_ATOMS: atom_id res chain seq x y z
N MET A 1 49.13 36.92 39.09
CA MET A 1 48.93 37.16 37.64
C MET A 1 47.49 36.78 37.32
N LYS A 2 46.66 37.76 36.95
CA LYS A 2 45.20 37.61 36.71
C LYS A 2 44.97 37.03 35.30
N MET A 3 44.20 35.95 35.19
CA MET A 3 43.64 35.48 33.92
C MET A 3 42.15 35.82 33.89
N PRO A 4 41.64 36.47 32.84
CA PRO A 4 40.25 36.89 32.77
C PRO A 4 39.33 35.72 32.43
N PHE A 5 38.19 35.67 33.08
CA PHE A 5 37.04 34.85 32.69
C PHE A 5 36.52 35.38 31.35
N LEU A 6 36.52 34.53 30.32
CA LEU A 6 35.79 34.79 29.08
C LEU A 6 34.32 34.49 29.32
N GLU A 7 33.50 35.54 29.32
CA GLU A 7 32.06 35.47 29.27
C GLU A 7 31.63 34.80 27.95
N PHE A 8 31.08 33.59 28.04
CA PHE A 8 30.38 32.98 26.91
C PHE A 8 29.03 33.68 26.77
N SER A 9 28.95 34.65 25.86
CA SER A 9 27.70 35.28 25.46
C SER A 9 26.81 34.25 24.77
N ALA A 10 25.83 33.74 25.51
CA ALA A 10 24.86 32.76 25.07
C ALA A 10 23.76 33.44 24.24
N ALA A 11 23.98 33.64 22.94
CA ALA A 11 22.92 34.13 22.07
C ALA A 11 23.16 33.83 20.59
N THR A 12 23.09 32.55 20.21
CA THR A 12 22.78 32.19 18.82
C THR A 12 21.95 30.90 18.78
N LEU A 13 20.70 31.01 19.21
CA LEU A 13 19.66 30.02 18.89
C LEU A 13 19.33 30.16 17.40
N LEU A 14 20.01 29.37 16.58
CA LEU A 14 19.61 29.13 15.19
C LEU A 14 18.29 28.35 15.20
N LEU A 15 17.17 29.05 15.01
CA LEU A 15 15.91 28.44 14.62
C LEU A 15 16.10 27.82 13.22
N VAL A 16 16.40 26.53 13.18
CA VAL A 16 16.16 25.73 11.98
C VAL A 16 14.65 25.49 11.95
N ALA A 17 13.93 26.34 11.21
CA ALA A 17 12.56 26.03 10.82
C ALA A 17 12.63 24.79 9.93
N ALA A 18 12.43 23.62 10.53
CA ALA A 18 12.13 22.40 9.79
C ALA A 18 10.81 22.66 9.06
N ILE A 19 10.89 23.12 7.82
CA ILE A 19 9.85 22.95 6.82
C ILE A 19 9.68 21.45 6.67
N ALA A 20 8.83 20.87 7.51
CA ALA A 20 8.19 19.61 7.21
C ALA A 20 7.35 19.88 5.96
N GLU A 21 7.92 19.61 4.79
CA GLU A 21 7.13 19.52 3.57
C GLU A 21 5.97 18.56 3.89
N PRO A 22 4.71 18.99 3.74
CA PRO A 22 3.63 18.05 3.85
C PRO A 22 3.87 17.05 2.73
N TYR A 23 4.27 15.83 3.10
CA TYR A 23 4.27 14.69 2.20
C TYR A 23 2.82 14.48 1.76
N SER A 24 2.39 15.23 0.75
CA SER A 24 1.21 14.90 -0.03
C SER A 24 1.61 13.68 -0.84
N VAL A 25 1.61 12.53 -0.17
CA VAL A 25 1.56 11.24 -0.83
C VAL A 25 0.18 11.21 -1.45
N GLU A 26 0.09 11.59 -2.71
CA GLU A 26 -1.10 11.31 -3.51
C GLU A 26 -1.34 9.80 -3.40
N ALA A 27 -2.46 9.42 -2.76
CA ALA A 27 -2.83 8.03 -2.66
C ALA A 27 -2.96 7.50 -4.08
N ALA A 28 -2.38 6.32 -4.35
CA ALA A 28 -2.51 5.68 -5.66
C ALA A 28 -4.00 5.61 -6.05
N GLU A 29 -4.33 5.67 -7.33
CA GLU A 29 -5.70 5.36 -7.76
C GLU A 29 -5.93 3.84 -7.71
N LEU A 30 -7.08 3.40 -7.20
CA LEU A 30 -7.43 1.97 -7.20
C LEU A 30 -7.60 1.52 -8.66
N PRO A 31 -6.83 0.54 -9.15
CA PRO A 31 -6.93 0.12 -10.54
C PRO A 31 -8.27 -0.55 -10.82
N GLU A 32 -8.74 -0.44 -12.06
CA GLU A 32 -9.91 -1.14 -12.58
C GLU A 32 -9.47 -2.36 -13.40
N TYR A 33 -9.96 -3.55 -13.00
CA TYR A 33 -9.70 -4.81 -13.72
C TYR A 33 -11.01 -5.37 -14.29
N ASP A 34 -10.96 -5.83 -15.54
CA ASP A 34 -12.12 -6.28 -16.33
C ASP A 34 -12.48 -7.78 -16.14
N GLY A 35 -11.83 -8.46 -15.20
CA GLY A 35 -12.03 -9.89 -14.94
C GLY A 35 -11.40 -10.83 -15.97
N SER A 36 -10.66 -10.31 -16.97
CA SER A 36 -9.95 -11.12 -17.97
C SER A 36 -8.97 -12.13 -17.35
N TYR A 37 -8.42 -11.81 -16.17
CA TYR A 37 -7.62 -12.75 -15.37
C TYR A 37 -8.34 -14.07 -15.12
N CYS A 38 -9.61 -14.04 -14.69
CA CYS A 38 -10.37 -15.25 -14.37
C CYS A 38 -10.66 -16.10 -15.61
N VAL A 39 -10.96 -15.44 -16.74
CA VAL A 39 -11.18 -16.11 -18.02
C VAL A 39 -9.90 -16.80 -18.50
N GLN A 40 -8.75 -16.14 -18.35
CA GLN A 40 -7.45 -16.69 -18.73
C GLN A 40 -7.04 -17.85 -17.81
N LEU A 41 -7.23 -17.70 -16.50
CA LEU A 41 -6.90 -18.70 -15.48
C LEU A 41 -7.55 -20.06 -15.78
N ASN A 42 -8.83 -20.05 -16.17
CA ASN A 42 -9.60 -21.27 -16.44
C ASN A 42 -9.67 -21.62 -17.94
N SER A 43 -8.89 -20.96 -18.79
CA SER A 43 -8.98 -21.11 -20.25
C SER A 43 -8.73 -22.54 -20.74
N LYS A 44 -7.93 -23.32 -20.00
CA LYS A 44 -7.51 -24.69 -20.34
C LYS A 44 -8.37 -25.80 -19.73
N MET A 45 -9.39 -25.45 -18.94
CA MET A 45 -10.31 -26.44 -18.40
C MET A 45 -11.13 -27.08 -19.53
N LEU A 46 -11.17 -28.42 -19.54
CA LEU A 46 -11.82 -29.21 -20.60
C LEU A 46 -13.33 -29.36 -20.36
N ASN A 47 -13.76 -29.46 -19.11
CA ASN A 47 -15.16 -29.52 -18.74
C ASN A 47 -15.76 -28.11 -18.76
N ALA A 48 -16.76 -27.87 -19.59
CA ALA A 48 -17.37 -26.56 -19.77
C ALA A 48 -18.14 -26.09 -18.52
N ASP A 49 -18.83 -27.00 -17.83
CA ASP A 49 -19.59 -26.67 -16.62
C ASP A 49 -18.64 -26.32 -15.48
N GLU A 50 -17.60 -27.13 -15.28
CA GLU A 50 -16.56 -26.88 -14.27
C GLU A 50 -15.82 -25.57 -14.55
N LYS A 51 -15.48 -25.32 -15.83
CA LYS A 51 -14.89 -24.05 -16.26
C LYS A 51 -15.77 -22.86 -15.90
N ASN A 52 -17.07 -22.95 -16.14
CA ASN A 52 -18.01 -21.88 -15.81
C ASN A 52 -18.09 -21.67 -14.28
N VAL A 53 -18.20 -22.75 -13.50
CA VAL A 53 -18.23 -22.69 -12.04
C VAL A 53 -16.97 -22.03 -11.48
N GLU A 54 -15.78 -22.49 -11.87
CA GLU A 54 -14.52 -21.93 -11.38
C GLU A 54 -14.27 -20.49 -11.87
N THR A 55 -14.77 -20.13 -13.06
CA THR A 55 -14.66 -18.75 -13.55
C THR A 55 -15.54 -17.81 -12.73
N ASN A 56 -16.79 -18.19 -12.44
CA ASN A 56 -17.68 -17.39 -11.61
C ASN A 56 -17.17 -17.25 -10.17
N LYS A 57 -16.62 -18.33 -9.61
CA LYS A 57 -15.98 -18.31 -8.30
C LYS A 57 -14.79 -17.34 -8.26
N CYS A 58 -13.93 -17.37 -9.29
CA CYS A 58 -12.83 -16.41 -9.40
C CYS A 58 -13.34 -14.96 -9.47
N LEU A 59 -14.38 -14.68 -10.25
CA LEU A 59 -14.95 -13.33 -10.37
C LEU A 59 -15.54 -12.84 -9.04
N GLN A 60 -16.16 -13.72 -8.26
CA GLN A 60 -16.64 -13.39 -6.91
C GLN A 60 -15.47 -13.06 -5.97
N ASP A 61 -14.43 -13.89 -5.95
CA ASP A 61 -13.25 -13.65 -5.11
C ASP A 61 -12.54 -12.32 -5.49
N GLU A 62 -12.53 -11.96 -6.78
CA GLU A 62 -11.99 -10.69 -7.27
C GLU A 62 -12.83 -9.49 -6.82
N ALA A 63 -14.16 -9.60 -6.88
CA ALA A 63 -15.06 -8.56 -6.38
C ALA A 63 -14.90 -8.34 -4.86
N ASP A 64 -14.78 -9.42 -4.09
CA ASP A 64 -14.53 -9.36 -2.65
C ASP A 64 -13.16 -8.75 -2.34
N ALA A 65 -12.14 -9.09 -3.13
CA ALA A 65 -10.81 -8.51 -2.98
C ALA A 65 -10.80 -7.01 -3.31
N LYS A 66 -11.50 -6.58 -4.37
CA LYS A 66 -11.67 -5.17 -4.72
C LYS A 66 -12.33 -4.40 -3.59
N LYS A 67 -13.40 -4.95 -2.99
CA LYS A 67 -14.10 -4.33 -1.86
C LYS A 67 -13.16 -4.11 -0.67
N LYS A 68 -12.41 -5.14 -0.27
CA LYS A 68 -11.43 -5.04 0.83
C LYS A 68 -10.32 -4.04 0.54
N LEU A 69 -9.84 -3.97 -0.71
CA LEU A 69 -8.86 -2.98 -1.12
C LEU A 69 -9.42 -1.56 -1.00
N ALA A 70 -10.65 -1.33 -1.48
CA ALA A 70 -11.30 -0.02 -1.42
C ALA A 70 -11.47 0.49 0.03
N GLU A 71 -11.80 -0.39 0.98
CA GLU A 71 -11.94 -0.05 2.41
C GLU A 71 -10.64 0.49 3.04
N HIS A 72 -9.48 0.06 2.54
CA HIS A 72 -8.17 0.39 3.11
C HIS A 72 -7.24 1.13 2.13
N TRP A 73 -7.75 1.58 0.99
CA TRP A 73 -6.90 2.09 -0.08
C TRP A 73 -6.16 3.38 0.30
N ALA A 74 -6.74 4.18 1.21
CA ALA A 74 -6.17 5.44 1.67
C ALA A 74 -4.78 5.32 2.32
N ILE A 75 -4.39 4.12 2.80
CA ILE A 75 -3.08 3.88 3.42
C ILE A 75 -2.07 3.22 2.47
N VAL A 76 -2.48 2.93 1.23
CA VAL A 76 -1.63 2.31 0.22
C VAL A 76 -0.75 3.37 -0.41
N SER A 77 0.56 3.24 -0.22
CA SER A 77 1.53 4.11 -0.88
C SER A 77 1.73 3.72 -2.35
N GLU A 78 2.03 4.70 -3.20
CA GLU A 78 2.38 4.46 -4.61
C GLU A 78 3.54 3.46 -4.76
N LYS A 79 4.54 3.52 -3.86
CA LYS A 79 5.68 2.58 -3.83
C LYS A 79 5.20 1.14 -3.61
N SER A 80 4.32 0.94 -2.62
CA SER A 80 3.76 -0.39 -2.31
C SER A 80 2.89 -0.89 -3.45
N PHE A 81 2.06 -0.02 -4.03
CA PHE A 81 1.22 -0.36 -5.17
C PHE A 81 2.05 -0.77 -6.39
N THR A 82 3.01 0.06 -6.79
CA THR A 82 3.89 -0.21 -7.94
C THR A 82 4.66 -1.52 -7.78
N TYR A 83 5.12 -1.86 -6.57
CA TYR A 83 5.74 -3.16 -6.31
C TYR A 83 4.71 -4.31 -6.42
N CYS A 84 3.60 -4.21 -5.68
CA CYS A 84 2.64 -5.31 -5.56
C CYS A 84 1.92 -5.65 -6.87
N ARG A 85 1.64 -4.67 -7.73
CA ARG A 85 0.99 -4.92 -9.02
C ARG A 85 1.84 -5.78 -9.98
N THR A 86 3.16 -5.85 -9.77
CA THR A 86 4.04 -6.70 -10.59
C THR A 86 3.86 -8.19 -10.30
N LEU A 87 3.35 -8.54 -9.11
CA LEU A 87 3.23 -9.92 -8.64
C LEU A 87 1.92 -10.60 -9.08
N GLY A 88 0.96 -9.84 -9.60
CA GLY A 88 -0.32 -10.35 -10.08
C GLY A 88 -1.04 -9.32 -10.93
N GLN A 89 -0.65 -9.25 -12.20
CA GLN A 89 -1.23 -8.31 -13.15
C GLN A 89 -2.72 -8.63 -13.38
N GLY A 90 -3.57 -7.60 -13.35
CA GLY A 90 -4.98 -7.72 -13.68
C GLY A 90 -5.83 -8.46 -12.65
N SER A 91 -5.34 -8.65 -11.42
CA SER A 91 -6.07 -9.36 -10.35
C SER A 91 -5.92 -8.67 -9.01
N TYR A 92 -7.05 -8.44 -8.35
CA TYR A 92 -7.16 -7.87 -7.01
C TYR A 92 -6.70 -8.82 -5.92
N ARG A 93 -6.85 -10.14 -6.10
CA ARG A 93 -6.46 -11.11 -5.05
C ARG A 93 -4.96 -11.11 -4.72
N PRO A 94 -4.03 -11.24 -5.67
CA PRO A 94 -2.59 -11.12 -5.39
C PRO A 94 -2.23 -9.72 -4.89
N LEU A 95 -2.87 -8.69 -5.44
CA LEU A 95 -2.65 -7.30 -5.04
C LEU A 95 -3.01 -7.09 -3.56
N LEU A 96 -4.20 -7.52 -3.14
CA LEU A 96 -4.67 -7.51 -1.76
C LEU A 96 -3.69 -8.23 -0.83
N ARG A 97 -3.27 -9.44 -1.21
CA ARG A 97 -2.33 -10.22 -0.40
C ARG A 97 -0.99 -9.50 -0.21
N CYS A 98 -0.42 -8.95 -1.28
CA CYS A 98 0.86 -8.25 -1.20
C CYS A 98 0.75 -6.95 -0.38
N LEU A 99 -0.30 -6.17 -0.61
CA LEU A 99 -0.52 -4.91 0.09
C LEU A 99 -0.79 -5.15 1.58
N ALA A 100 -1.60 -6.16 1.94
CA ALA A 100 -1.82 -6.53 3.34
C ALA A 100 -0.52 -6.90 4.05
N SER A 101 0.36 -7.66 3.41
CA SER A 101 1.70 -7.97 3.96
C SER A 101 2.57 -6.73 4.13
N ASN A 102 2.55 -5.81 3.16
CA ASN A 102 3.35 -4.58 3.22
C ASN A 102 2.84 -3.63 4.33
N VAL A 103 1.52 -3.46 4.42
CA VAL A 103 0.86 -2.70 5.49
C VAL A 103 1.21 -3.29 6.84
N GLY A 104 1.01 -4.61 7.03
CA GLY A 104 1.33 -5.29 8.29
C GLY A 104 2.79 -5.16 8.70
N TYR A 105 3.73 -5.22 7.75
CA TYR A 105 5.14 -5.00 8.03
C TYR A 105 5.42 -3.57 8.49
N ARG A 106 4.83 -2.56 7.84
CA ARG A 106 4.99 -1.15 8.22
C ARG A 106 4.35 -0.85 9.58
N CYS A 107 3.22 -1.48 9.89
CA CYS A 107 2.63 -1.43 11.23
C CYS A 107 3.61 -1.96 12.28
N PHE A 108 4.25 -3.09 12.01
CA PHE A 108 5.20 -3.72 12.93
C PHE A 108 6.48 -2.89 13.15
N GLN A 109 6.88 -2.08 12.16
CA GLN A 109 8.05 -1.18 12.24
C GLN A 109 7.72 0.20 12.83
N ASP A 110 6.49 0.42 13.32
CA ASP A 110 5.99 1.74 13.75
C ASP A 110 6.03 2.82 12.66
N GLU A 111 6.14 2.42 11.38
CA GLU A 111 6.14 3.32 10.20
C GLU A 111 4.72 3.70 9.75
N LEU A 112 3.70 3.01 10.27
CA LEU A 112 2.29 3.26 10.00
C LEU A 112 1.50 3.07 11.30
N SER A 113 0.69 4.06 11.68
CA SER A 113 -0.22 3.90 12.82
C SER A 113 -1.36 2.98 12.43
N CYS A 114 -1.37 1.79 13.02
CA CYS A 114 -2.32 0.72 12.71
C CYS A 114 -3.29 0.46 13.86
N ASN A 115 -3.80 1.54 14.45
CA ASN A 115 -4.85 1.46 15.46
C ASN A 115 -6.21 1.60 14.77
N TRP A 116 -6.73 0.47 14.29
CA TRP A 116 -7.99 0.40 13.56
C TRP A 116 -9.11 0.18 14.57
N ASN A 117 -9.72 1.27 15.02
CA ASN A 117 -10.98 1.27 15.80
C ASN A 117 -12.18 1.29 14.85
#